data_AF-A0A7Z7YSE7-F1
#
_entry.id   AF-A0A7Z7YSE7-F1
#
_cell.length_a   1.000
_cell.length_b   1.000
_cell.length_c   1.000
_cell.angle_alpha   90.00
_cell.angle_beta   90.00
_cell.angle_gamma   90.00
#
_symmetry.space_group_name_H-M   'P 1'
#
loop_
_entity.id
_entity.type
_entity.pdbx_description
1 polymer ?
#
loop_
_entity_poly.entity_id
_entity_poly.type
_entity_poly.pdbx_seq_one_letter_code
_entity_poly.pdbx_strand_id
1 'polypeptide(L)' 'NDTISVRPDMDKKFQDKLKKAFKEISKTKKGHKIISEVYSHEGYVDTKDSDFDIVRQYEKAVHDMK' A
#
# COMPACT_ATOMS: atom_id res chain seq x y z
N ASN A 1 7.73 -6.89 -5.03
CA ASN A 1 6.39 -6.86 -4.39
C ASN A 1 6.13 -5.41 -4.09
N ASP A 2 5.11 -4.85 -4.69
CA ASP A 2 4.83 -3.42 -4.63
C ASP A 2 3.86 -3.12 -3.50
N THR A 3 4.08 -1.99 -2.83
CA THR A 3 3.29 -1.56 -1.67
C THR A 3 2.39 -0.40 -2.05
N ILE A 4 1.12 -0.48 -1.66
CA ILE A 4 0.22 0.68 -1.63
C ILE A 4 0.38 1.39 -0.28
N SER A 5 0.99 2.57 -0.31
CA SER A 5 1.12 3.47 0.84
C SER A 5 0.15 4.63 0.72
N VAL A 6 -0.36 5.12 1.84
CA VAL A 6 -1.24 6.31 1.92
C VAL A 6 -0.54 7.44 2.64
N ARG A 7 -1.04 8.67 2.47
CA ARG A 7 -0.55 9.82 3.22
C ARG A 7 -0.69 9.61 4.74
N PRO A 8 0.28 10.10 5.54
CA PRO A 8 0.27 9.90 7.00
C PRO A 8 -0.90 10.60 7.69
N ASP A 9 -1.44 11.67 7.12
CA ASP A 9 -2.56 12.45 7.67
C ASP A 9 -3.94 11.99 7.18
N MET A 10 -4.02 10.86 6.46
CA MET A 10 -5.29 10.29 6.02
C MET A 10 -6.08 9.70 7.20
N ASP A 11 -7.37 9.99 7.28
CA ASP A 11 -8.26 9.44 8.31
C ASP A 11 -8.23 7.91 8.36
N LYS A 12 -8.12 7.34 9.57
CA LYS A 12 -7.92 5.90 9.76
C LYS A 12 -9.09 5.06 9.21
N LYS A 13 -10.33 5.53 9.37
CA LYS A 13 -11.50 4.82 8.84
C LYS A 13 -11.49 4.83 7.32
N PHE A 14 -10.99 5.90 6.70
CA PHE A 14 -10.82 5.96 5.26
C PHE A 14 -9.71 5.03 4.76
N GLN A 15 -8.59 4.94 5.47
CA GLN A 15 -7.53 3.97 5.17
C GLN A 15 -8.08 2.54 5.17
N ASP A 16 -8.87 2.18 6.18
CA ASP A 16 -9.47 0.84 6.28
C ASP A 16 -10.46 0.56 5.13
N LYS A 17 -11.24 1.57 4.72
CA LYS A 17 -12.13 1.48 3.55
C LYS A 17 -11.34 1.26 2.26
N LEU A 18 -10.25 1.98 2.03
CA LEU A 18 -9.39 1.81 0.86
C LEU A 18 -8.78 0.40 0.83
N LYS A 19 -8.19 -0.04 1.95
CA LYS A 19 -7.63 -1.39 2.08
C LYS A 19 -8.65 -2.46 1.71
N LYS A 20 -9.87 -2.35 2.24
CA LYS A 20 -10.97 -3.29 1.93
C LYS A 20 -11.36 -3.23 0.45
N ALA A 21 -11.52 -2.03 -0.11
CA ALA A 21 -11.90 -1.85 -1.50
C ALA A 21 -10.90 -2.49 -2.47
N PHE A 22 -9.60 -2.25 -2.30
CA PHE A 22 -8.57 -2.86 -3.17
C PHE A 22 -8.56 -4.38 -3.09
N LYS A 23 -8.69 -4.95 -1.88
CA LYS A 23 -8.77 -6.40 -1.66
C LYS A 23 -10.04 -7.02 -2.25
N GLU A 24 -11.15 -6.29 -2.28
CA GLU A 24 -12.41 -6.77 -2.86
C GLU A 24 -12.40 -6.66 -4.39
N ILE A 25 -11.93 -5.53 -4.93
CA ILE A 25 -11.82 -5.32 -6.38
C ILE A 25 -10.90 -6.37 -7.00
N SER A 26 -9.75 -6.67 -6.36
CA SER A 26 -8.81 -7.67 -6.85
C SER A 26 -9.36 -9.10 -6.88
N LYS A 27 -10.45 -9.39 -6.16
CA LYS A 27 -11.10 -10.71 -6.17
C LYS A 27 -12.11 -10.87 -7.30
N THR A 28 -12.54 -9.77 -7.93
CA THR A 28 -13.46 -9.82 -9.07
C THR A 28 -12.67 -9.97 -10.37
N LYS A 29 -13.18 -10.74 -11.36
CA LYS A 29 -12.50 -10.91 -12.66
C LYS A 29 -12.22 -9.58 -13.37
N LYS A 30 -13.20 -8.66 -13.34
CA LYS A 30 -13.05 -7.33 -13.96
C LYS A 30 -12.07 -6.44 -13.19
N GLY A 31 -12.18 -6.41 -11.86
CA GLY A 31 -11.30 -5.60 -11.02
C GLY A 31 -9.86 -6.09 -11.03
N HIS A 32 -9.64 -7.40 -10.98
CA HIS A 32 -8.32 -8.01 -11.15
C HIS A 32 -7.69 -7.63 -12.50
N LYS A 33 -8.44 -7.71 -13.60
CA LYS A 33 -7.96 -7.30 -14.92
C LYS A 33 -7.48 -5.84 -14.93
N ILE A 34 -8.28 -4.92 -14.39
CA ILE A 34 -7.89 -3.49 -14.33
C ILE A 34 -6.63 -3.30 -13.48
N ILE A 35 -6.57 -3.94 -12.32
CA ILE A 35 -5.45 -3.79 -11.39
C ILE A 35 -4.15 -4.38 -11.96
N SER A 36 -4.24 -5.52 -12.66
CA SER A 36 -3.10 -6.12 -13.38
C SER A 36 -2.68 -5.27 -14.59
N GLU A 37 -3.64 -4.75 -15.38
CA GLU A 37 -3.31 -3.92 -16.54
C GLU A 37 -2.71 -2.55 -16.17
N VAL A 38 -3.16 -1.92 -15.08
CA VAL A 38 -2.70 -0.58 -14.69
C VAL A 38 -1.48 -0.61 -13.78
N TYR A 39 -1.42 -1.57 -12.86
CA TYR A 39 -0.40 -1.62 -11.81
C TYR A 39 0.44 -2.90 -11.84
N SER A 40 0.15 -3.87 -12.71
CA SER A 40 0.80 -5.20 -12.71
C SER A 40 0.67 -5.94 -11.37
N HIS A 41 -0.35 -5.59 -10.57
CA HIS A 41 -0.62 -6.22 -9.28
C HIS A 41 -1.59 -7.40 -9.46
N GLU A 42 -1.24 -8.54 -8.86
CA GLU A 42 -2.06 -9.76 -8.95
C GLU A 42 -2.96 -9.99 -7.72
N GLY A 43 -2.67 -9.30 -6.61
CA GLY A 43 -3.45 -9.40 -5.38
C GLY A 43 -2.84 -8.62 -4.22
N TYR A 44 -3.56 -8.58 -3.11
CA TYR A 44 -3.18 -7.79 -1.93
C TYR A 44 -3.24 -8.62 -0.65
N VAL A 45 -2.17 -8.54 0.13
CA VAL A 45 -2.06 -9.12 1.48
C VAL A 45 -1.94 -8.01 2.51
N ASP A 46 -2.23 -8.34 3.77
CA ASP A 46 -2.07 -7.38 4.86
C ASP A 46 -0.59 -7.25 5.22
N THR A 47 -0.14 -6.00 5.33
CA THR A 47 1.17 -5.64 5.87
C THR A 47 0.99 -4.93 7.21
N LYS A 48 2.03 -4.94 8.05
CA LYS A 48 2.09 -4.20 9.29
C LYS A 48 2.82 -2.89 9.06
N ASP A 49 2.41 -1.84 9.78
CA ASP A 49 3.10 -0.55 9.72
C ASP A 49 4.59 -0.66 10.08
N SER A 50 4.93 -1.57 11.01
CA SER A 50 6.31 -1.88 11.40
C SER A 50 7.18 -2.44 10.27
N ASP A 51 6.58 -2.99 9.22
CA ASP A 51 7.33 -3.48 8.05
C ASP A 51 8.04 -2.32 7.32
N PHE A 52 7.57 -1.08 7.54
CA PHE A 52 8.14 0.15 6.98
C PHE A 52 9.14 0.85 7.90
N ASP A 53 9.36 0.36 9.12
CA ASP A 53 10.28 0.99 10.07
C ASP A 53 11.71 1.04 9.51
N ILE A 54 12.13 0.01 8.78
CA ILE A 54 13.45 0.01 8.12
C ILE A 54 13.57 1.10 7.06
N VAL A 55 12.51 1.35 6.29
CA VAL A 55 12.49 2.43 5.29
C VAL A 55 12.59 3.79 5.97
N ARG A 56 11.83 4.00 7.05
CA ARG A 56 11.89 5.25 7.86
C ARG A 56 13.27 5.47 8.46
N GLN A 57 13.94 4.40 8.91
CA GLN A 57 15.31 4.46 9.42
C GLN A 57 16.29 4.92 8.33
N TYR A 58 16.22 4.34 7.13
CA TYR A 58 17.07 4.74 6.01
C TYR A 58 16.77 6.17 5.54
N GLU A 59 15.49 6.55 5.42
CA GLU A 59 15.09 7.93 5.08
C GLU A 59 15.66 8.94 6.07
N LYS A 60 15.59 8.63 7.37
CA LYS A 60 16.18 9.48 8.42
C LYS A 60 17.70 9.55 8.30
N ALA A 61 18.38 8.43 8.10
CA ALA A 61 19.83 8.42 7.94
C ALA A 61 20.29 9.26 6.74
N VAL A 62 19.57 9.18 5.61
CA VAL A 62 19.85 10.01 4.42
C VAL A 62 19.54 11.49 4.68
N HIS A 63 18.50 11.80 5.45
CA HIS A 63 18.18 13.17 5.84
C HIS A 63 19.25 13.77 6.75
N ASP A 64 19.73 13.02 7.73
CA ASP A 64 20.75 13.45 8.70
C ASP A 64 22.16 13.57 8.09
N MET A 65 22.38 12.98 6.91
CA MET A 65 23.62 13.12 6.12
C MET A 65 23.67 14.40 5.26
N LYS A 66 22.57 15.17 5.18
CA LYS A 66 22.50 16.46 4.48
C LYS A 66 22.73 17.63 5.42
#